data_AF-A0A532VAG2-F1
#
_entry.id   AF-A0A532VAG2-F1
#
_cell.length_a   1.000
_cell.length_b   1.000
_cell.length_c   1.000
_cell.angle_alpha   90.00
_cell.angle_beta   90.00
_cell.angle_gamma   90.00
#
_symmetry.space_group_name_H-M   'P 1'
#
loop_
_entity.id
_entity.type
_entity.pdbx_description
1 polymer ?
#
loop_
_entity_poly.entity_id
_entity_poly.type
_entity_poly.pdbx_seq_one_letter_code
_entity_poly.pdbx_strand_id
1 'polypeptide(L)'
;MARTRQKEVKQRQPDSTTIIGWVLFGLLIVSGFINVFTILSIQGLKRTVNEMRDPVNNYFTKKLDVMEAELDEFVKTTSEDGKSPYVNDVKRLRKQIEETRELWDKTSRVSGVRWINLYWKAQGAQEKTEKAWEELPARHSP
;
A
#
# COMPACT_ATOMS: atom_id res chain seq x y z
N MET A 1 70.58 15.91 -42.07
CA MET A 1 69.55 14.93 -41.69
C MET A 1 69.28 15.05 -40.20
N ALA A 2 68.16 15.69 -39.84
CA ALA A 2 67.74 15.88 -38.46
C ALA A 2 67.20 14.56 -37.89
N ARG A 3 67.92 13.97 -36.92
CA ARG A 3 67.43 12.84 -36.12
C ARG A 3 66.31 13.32 -35.22
N THR A 4 65.08 12.99 -35.58
CA THR A 4 63.91 13.07 -34.72
C THR A 4 64.11 12.17 -33.49
N ARG A 5 64.53 12.77 -32.36
CA ARG A 5 64.42 12.13 -31.06
C ARG A 5 62.93 12.02 -30.74
N GLN A 6 62.31 10.91 -31.14
CA GLN A 6 61.06 10.47 -30.53
C GLN A 6 61.31 10.36 -29.02
N LYS A 7 60.80 11.34 -28.28
CA LYS A 7 60.63 11.21 -26.84
C LYS A 7 59.61 10.09 -26.66
N GLU A 8 60.10 8.90 -26.36
CA GLU A 8 59.29 7.84 -25.78
C GLU A 8 58.64 8.40 -24.52
N VAL A 9 57.39 8.82 -24.63
CA VAL A 9 56.52 9.03 -23.48
C VAL A 9 56.29 7.62 -22.94
N LYS A 10 57.15 7.18 -22.02
CA LYS A 10 56.90 6.01 -21.18
C LYS A 10 55.54 6.27 -20.50
N GLN A 11 54.48 5.67 -21.04
CA GLN A 11 53.25 5.46 -20.31
C GLN A 11 53.62 4.62 -19.09
N ARG A 12 53.87 5.28 -17.95
CA ARG A 12 53.92 4.60 -16.67
C ARG A 12 52.56 3.93 -16.50
N GLN A 13 52.55 2.60 -16.47
CA GLN A 13 51.39 1.86 -16.02
C GLN A 13 51.00 2.41 -14.64
N PRO A 14 49.75 2.81 -14.43
CA PRO A 14 49.31 3.30 -13.14
C PRO A 14 49.54 2.21 -12.10
N ASP A 15 50.26 2.55 -11.02
CA ASP A 15 50.51 1.65 -9.91
C ASP A 15 49.19 1.06 -9.41
N SER A 16 49.17 -0.26 -9.21
CA SER A 16 47.99 -1.04 -8.79
C SER A 16 47.28 -0.42 -7.57
N THR A 17 48.05 0.18 -6.67
CA THR A 17 47.58 0.91 -5.48
C THR A 17 46.69 2.12 -5.82
N THR A 18 47.00 2.83 -6.91
CA THR A 18 46.23 3.98 -7.39
C THR A 18 44.87 3.53 -7.94
N ILE A 19 44.86 2.42 -8.70
CA ILE A 19 43.62 1.84 -9.24
C ILE A 19 42.72 1.35 -8.10
N ILE A 20 43.28 0.66 -7.10
CA ILE A 20 42.54 0.19 -5.92
C ILE A 20 41.93 1.37 -5.15
N GLY A 21 42.67 2.47 -4.99
CA GLY A 21 42.17 3.69 -4.37
C GLY A 21 40.96 4.29 -5.10
N TRP A 22 40.99 4.36 -6.43
CA TRP A 22 39.86 4.85 -7.23
C TRP A 22 38.64 3.93 -7.16
N VAL A 23 38.84 2.61 -7.13
CA VAL A 23 37.75 1.64 -6.99
C VAL A 23 37.08 1.74 -5.62
N LEU A 24 37.85 1.85 -4.54
CA LEU A 24 37.32 2.05 -3.19
C LEU A 24 36.58 3.38 -3.05
N PHE A 25 37.12 4.44 -3.64
CA PHE A 25 36.47 5.75 -3.65
C PHE A 25 35.15 5.74 -4.43
N GLY A 26 35.11 5.07 -5.60
CA GLY A 26 33.89 4.87 -6.38
C GLY A 26 32.83 4.08 -5.61
N LEU A 27 33.22 3.02 -4.90
CA LEU A 27 32.32 2.23 -4.06
C LEU A 27 31.71 3.05 -2.91
N LEU A 28 32.51 3.90 -2.26
CA LEU A 28 32.01 4.78 -1.19
C LEU A 28 30.98 5.79 -1.71
N ILE A 29 31.23 6.37 -2.89
CA ILE A 29 30.29 7.30 -3.53
C ILE A 29 28.99 6.60 -3.89
N VAL A 30 29.05 5.44 -4.53
CA VAL A 30 27.86 4.65 -4.90
C VAL A 30 27.07 4.24 -3.64
N SER A 31 27.75 3.80 -2.59
CA SER A 31 27.12 3.49 -1.30
C SER A 31 26.42 4.71 -0.68
N GLY A 32 27.06 5.88 -0.73
CA GLY A 32 26.47 7.14 -0.29
C GLY A 32 25.22 7.51 -1.09
N PHE A 33 25.26 7.41 -2.42
CA PHE A 33 24.12 7.69 -3.28
C PHE A 33 22.93 6.74 -3.03
N ILE A 34 23.19 5.44 -2.84
CA ILE A 34 22.14 4.47 -2.49
C ILE A 34 21.47 4.86 -1.18
N ASN A 35 22.25 5.24 -0.17
CA ASN A 35 21.70 5.68 1.12
C ASN A 35 20.85 6.94 0.99
N VAL A 36 21.34 7.96 0.28
CA VAL A 36 20.59 9.21 0.05
C VAL A 36 19.28 8.94 -0.70
N PHE A 37 19.33 8.14 -1.76
CA PHE A 37 18.14 7.73 -2.51
C PHE A 37 17.13 7.01 -1.62
N THR A 38 17.59 6.05 -0.82
CA THR A 38 16.73 5.29 0.11
C THR A 38 16.06 6.20 1.14
N ILE A 39 16.80 7.16 1.71
CA ILE A 39 16.24 8.13 2.67
C ILE A 39 15.17 9.00 2.01
N LEU A 40 15.43 9.52 0.80
CA LEU A 40 14.47 10.34 0.06
C LEU A 40 13.22 9.53 -0.30
N SER A 41 13.35 8.28 -0.73
CA SER A 41 12.21 7.40 -1.01
C SER A 41 11.37 7.12 0.25
N ILE A 42 12.01 6.88 1.41
CA ILE A 42 11.29 6.65 2.68
C ILE A 42 10.58 7.92 3.14
N GLN A 43 11.23 9.09 3.02
CA GLN A 43 10.63 10.37 3.40
C GLN A 43 9.44 10.72 2.49
N GLY A 44 9.58 10.52 1.18
CA GLY A 44 8.50 10.67 0.21
C GLY A 44 7.32 9.73 0.51
N LEU A 45 7.60 8.45 0.73
CA LEU A 45 6.58 7.46 1.06
C LEU A 45 5.85 7.80 2.36
N LYS A 46 6.55 8.25 3.41
CA LYS A 46 5.93 8.68 4.67
C LYS A 46 4.99 9.86 4.46
N ARG A 47 5.38 10.84 3.62
CA ARG A 47 4.57 12.01 3.32
C ARG A 47 3.30 11.62 2.57
N THR A 48 3.43 10.87 1.47
CA THR A 48 2.29 10.40 0.69
C THR A 48 1.35 9.53 1.52
N VAL A 49 1.88 8.62 2.36
CA VAL A 49 1.04 7.80 3.25
C VAL A 49 0.28 8.66 4.25
N ASN A 50 0.91 9.67 4.86
CA ASN A 50 0.23 10.54 5.81
C ASN A 50 -0.85 11.42 5.14
N GLU A 51 -0.57 11.94 3.95
CA GLU A 51 -1.54 12.74 3.18
C GLU A 51 -2.71 11.88 2.65
N MET A 52 -2.46 10.62 2.30
CA MET A 52 -3.49 9.70 1.78
C MET A 52 -4.27 8.98 2.89
N ARG A 53 -3.72 8.82 4.09
CA ARG A 53 -4.35 8.09 5.20
C ARG A 53 -5.76 8.61 5.50
N ASP A 54 -5.87 9.91 5.74
CA ASP A 54 -7.11 10.53 6.20
C ASP A 54 -8.22 10.47 5.12
N PRO A 55 -7.98 10.83 3.84
CA PRO A 55 -9.00 10.70 2.80
C PRO A 55 -9.37 9.24 2.53
N VAL A 56 -8.42 8.31 2.57
CA VAL A 56 -8.68 6.88 2.38
C VAL A 56 -9.56 6.33 3.50
N ASN A 57 -9.23 6.59 4.77
CA ASN A 57 -10.05 6.13 5.88
C ASN A 57 -11.45 6.72 5.83
N ASN A 58 -11.57 8.01 5.51
CA ASN A 58 -12.88 8.66 5.43
C ASN A 58 -13.74 8.08 4.30
N TYR A 59 -13.14 7.82 3.13
CA TYR A 59 -13.82 7.16 2.02
C TYR A 59 -14.35 5.77 2.41
N PHE A 60 -13.50 4.94 3.01
CA PHE A 60 -13.87 3.57 3.33
C PHE A 60 -14.84 3.46 4.51
N THR A 61 -14.71 4.33 5.52
CA THR A 61 -15.69 4.43 6.61
C THR A 61 -17.06 4.79 6.06
N LYS A 62 -17.15 5.81 5.21
CA LYS A 62 -18.40 6.22 4.57
C LYS A 62 -19.00 5.11 3.71
N LYS A 63 -18.17 4.33 3.00
CA LYS A 63 -18.63 3.21 2.19
C LYS A 63 -19.25 2.09 3.04
N LEU A 64 -18.68 1.81 4.22
CA LEU A 64 -19.28 0.87 5.18
C LEU A 64 -20.61 1.38 5.75
N ASP A 65 -20.70 2.68 6.06
CA ASP A 65 -21.94 3.29 6.56
C ASP A 65 -23.08 3.20 5.53
N VAL A 66 -22.76 3.43 4.24
CA VAL A 66 -23.73 3.26 3.14
C VAL A 66 -24.17 1.80 3.04
N MET A 67 -23.23 0.85 3.08
CA MET A 67 -23.56 -0.58 2.99
C MET A 67 -24.42 -1.06 4.18
N GLU A 68 -24.17 -0.55 5.39
CA GLU A 68 -24.99 -0.85 6.55
C GLU A 68 -26.42 -0.30 6.39
N ALA A 69 -26.57 0.92 5.85
CA ALA A 69 -27.87 1.50 5.54
C ALA A 69 -28.63 0.72 4.44
N GLU A 70 -27.94 0.31 3.37
CA GLU A 70 -28.52 -0.51 2.30
C GLU A 70 -28.94 -1.89 2.82
N LEU A 71 -28.15 -2.49 3.72
CA LEU A 71 -28.50 -3.75 4.36
C LEU A 71 -29.75 -3.62 5.24
N ASP A 72 -29.89 -2.50 5.97
CA ASP A 72 -31.08 -2.20 6.76
C ASP A 72 -32.32 -2.00 5.88
N GLU A 73 -32.16 -1.37 4.72
CA GLU A 73 -33.23 -1.24 3.73
C GLU A 73 -33.63 -2.60 3.14
N PHE A 74 -32.64 -3.43 2.77
CA PHE A 74 -32.87 -4.79 2.28
C PHE A 74 -33.63 -5.65 3.29
N VAL A 75 -33.29 -5.56 4.58
CA VAL A 75 -34.01 -6.29 5.64
C VAL A 75 -35.47 -5.81 5.73
N LYS A 76 -35.72 -4.51 5.59
CA LYS A 76 -37.09 -3.96 5.63
C LYS A 76 -37.91 -4.41 4.42
N THR A 77 -37.33 -4.46 3.23
CA THR A 77 -38.03 -4.83 1.99
C THR A 77 -38.26 -6.33 1.87
N THR A 78 -37.34 -7.16 2.39
CA THR A 78 -37.42 -8.63 2.31
C THR A 78 -38.10 -9.30 3.51
N SER A 79 -38.45 -8.53 4.55
CA SER A 79 -39.19 -9.06 5.71
C SER A 79 -40.70 -9.01 5.46
N GLU A 80 -41.26 -10.08 4.90
CA GLU A 80 -42.70 -10.35 5.01
C GLU A 80 -42.99 -11.02 6.37
N ASP A 81 -44.05 -10.57 7.05
CA ASP A 81 -44.52 -11.09 8.35
C ASP A 81 -43.45 -11.22 9.46
N GLY A 82 -42.41 -10.36 9.41
CA GLY A 82 -41.33 -10.32 10.41
C GLY A 82 -40.31 -11.45 10.31
N LYS A 83 -40.31 -12.24 9.22
CA LYS A 83 -39.35 -13.33 9.00
C LYS A 83 -38.68 -13.19 7.63
N SER A 84 -37.53 -12.53 7.59
CA SER A 84 -36.69 -12.53 6.38
C SER A 84 -36.05 -13.91 6.18
N PRO A 85 -36.11 -14.51 4.98
CA PRO A 85 -35.39 -15.76 4.68
C PRO A 85 -33.87 -15.58 4.69
N TYR A 86 -33.38 -14.33 4.70
CA TYR A 86 -31.96 -13.98 4.66
C TYR A 86 -31.35 -13.62 6.02
N VAL A 87 -32.05 -13.87 7.14
CA VAL A 87 -31.60 -13.48 8.50
C VAL A 87 -30.18 -13.93 8.82
N ASN A 88 -29.79 -15.15 8.42
CA ASN A 88 -28.45 -15.67 8.67
C ASN A 88 -27.37 -14.96 7.83
N ASP A 89 -27.68 -14.68 6.56
CA ASP A 89 -26.76 -14.01 5.64
C ASP A 89 -26.58 -12.54 6.02
N VAL A 90 -27.68 -11.84 6.35
CA VAL A 90 -27.66 -10.48 6.89
C VAL A 90 -26.84 -10.41 8.18
N LYS A 91 -27.03 -11.34 9.11
CA LYS A 91 -26.26 -11.39 10.36
C LYS A 91 -24.77 -11.60 10.10
N ARG A 92 -24.42 -12.47 9.15
CA ARG A 92 -23.04 -12.70 8.74
C ARG A 92 -22.45 -11.44 8.09
N LEU A 93 -23.20 -10.76 7.24
CA LEU A 93 -22.75 -9.56 6.55
C LEU A 93 -22.51 -8.40 7.52
N ARG A 94 -23.43 -8.18 8.48
CA ARG A 94 -23.24 -7.21 9.58
C ARG A 94 -21.95 -7.47 10.36
N LYS A 95 -21.69 -8.74 10.69
CA LYS A 95 -20.45 -9.12 11.37
C LYS A 95 -19.20 -8.79 10.53
N GLN A 96 -19.25 -9.03 9.22
CA GLN A 96 -18.15 -8.69 8.31
C GLN A 96 -17.95 -7.18 8.17
N ILE A 97 -19.03 -6.39 8.12
CA ILE A 97 -18.98 -4.93 8.14
C ILE A 97 -18.29 -4.45 9.43
N GLU A 98 -18.66 -4.99 10.58
CA GLU A 98 -18.09 -4.61 11.88
C GLU A 98 -16.61 -4.99 12.00
N GLU A 99 -16.22 -6.20 11.58
CA GLU A 99 -14.81 -6.62 11.51
C GLU A 99 -13.99 -5.71 10.57
N THR A 100 -14.57 -5.31 9.44
CA THR A 100 -13.93 -4.42 8.48
C THR A 100 -13.81 -2.99 9.04
N ARG A 101 -14.83 -2.50 9.75
CA ARG A 101 -14.81 -1.20 10.45
C ARG A 101 -13.72 -1.17 11.52
N GLU A 102 -13.58 -2.24 12.30
CA GLU A 102 -12.48 -2.36 13.27
C GLU A 102 -11.10 -2.34 12.61
N LEU A 103 -10.93 -2.98 11.44
CA LEU A 103 -9.67 -2.96 10.71
C LEU A 103 -9.35 -1.55 10.21
N TRP A 104 -10.33 -0.79 9.73
CA TRP A 104 -10.14 0.60 9.32
C TRP A 104 -9.86 1.53 10.50
N ASP A 105 -10.50 1.33 11.66
CA ASP A 105 -10.18 2.06 12.89
C ASP A 105 -8.75 1.76 13.39
N LYS A 106 -8.31 0.49 13.32
CA LYS A 106 -6.91 0.13 13.63
C LYS A 106 -5.94 0.75 12.62
N THR A 107 -6.34 0.83 11.35
CA THR A 107 -5.55 1.43 10.26
C THR A 107 -5.42 2.94 10.45
N SER A 108 -6.47 3.65 10.89
CA SER A 108 -6.44 5.11 11.08
C SER A 108 -5.50 5.59 12.18
N ARG A 109 -5.29 4.75 13.19
CA ARG A 109 -4.44 5.04 14.35
C ARG A 109 -2.94 4.85 14.08
N VAL A 110 -2.56 4.28 12.94
CA VAL A 110 -1.15 4.02 12.59
C VAL A 110 -0.69 4.87 11.41
N SER A 111 0.63 4.99 11.25
CA SER A 111 1.26 5.73 10.15
C SER A 111 2.46 4.97 9.56
N GLY A 112 2.91 5.42 8.38
CA GLY A 112 4.08 4.86 7.68
C GLY A 112 3.86 3.42 7.18
N VAL A 113 4.91 2.60 7.21
CA VAL A 113 4.88 1.23 6.65
C VAL A 113 3.82 0.34 7.33
N ARG A 114 3.58 0.54 8.64
CA ARG A 114 2.56 -0.20 9.37
C ARG A 114 1.14 0.11 8.88
N TRP A 115 0.91 1.35 8.48
CA TRP A 115 -0.35 1.76 7.84
C TRP A 115 -0.57 1.01 6.52
N ILE A 116 0.45 0.92 5.65
CA ILE A 116 0.35 0.21 4.37
C ILE A 116 -0.07 -1.26 4.56
N ASN A 117 0.53 -1.95 5.54
CA ASN A 117 0.19 -3.35 5.82
C ASN A 117 -1.25 -3.51 6.32
N LEU A 118 -1.69 -2.63 7.22
CA LEU A 118 -3.08 -2.68 7.72
C LEU A 118 -4.09 -2.26 6.65
N TYR A 119 -3.74 -1.28 5.80
CA TYR A 119 -4.51 -0.87 4.64
C TYR A 119 -4.83 -2.05 3.72
N TRP A 120 -3.83 -2.86 3.34
CA TRP A 120 -4.07 -4.03 2.48
C TRP A 120 -4.99 -5.06 3.14
N LYS A 121 -4.88 -5.25 4.47
CA LYS A 121 -5.76 -6.15 5.21
C LYS A 121 -7.20 -5.62 5.26
N ALA A 122 -7.36 -4.32 5.54
CA ALA A 122 -8.66 -3.68 5.60
C ALA A 122 -9.34 -3.66 4.23
N GLN A 123 -8.59 -3.32 3.17
CA GLN A 123 -9.07 -3.38 1.78
C GLN A 123 -9.51 -4.80 1.39
N GLY A 124 -8.72 -5.83 1.74
CA GLY A 124 -9.09 -7.22 1.44
C GLY A 124 -10.33 -7.70 2.20
N ALA A 125 -10.53 -7.26 3.46
CA ALA A 125 -11.74 -7.55 4.22
C ALA A 125 -12.95 -6.81 3.61
N GLN A 126 -12.76 -5.57 3.18
CA GLN A 126 -13.76 -4.78 2.52
C GLN A 126 -14.21 -5.38 1.18
N GLU A 127 -13.29 -5.80 0.32
CA GLU A 127 -13.64 -6.44 -0.96
C GLU A 127 -14.45 -7.72 -0.75
N LYS A 128 -14.14 -8.50 0.29
CA LYS A 128 -14.93 -9.70 0.65
C LYS A 128 -16.33 -9.34 1.12
N THR A 129 -16.46 -8.27 1.88
CA THR A 129 -17.75 -7.78 2.38
C THR A 129 -18.58 -7.23 1.23
N GLU A 130 -17.97 -6.50 0.30
CA GLU A 130 -18.62 -5.99 -0.92
C GLU A 130 -19.11 -7.13 -1.82
N LYS A 131 -18.29 -8.16 -2.06
CA LYS A 131 -18.73 -9.33 -2.84
C LYS A 131 -19.88 -10.08 -2.16
N ALA A 132 -19.80 -10.26 -0.84
CA ALA A 132 -20.89 -10.89 -0.09
C ALA A 132 -22.17 -10.03 -0.14
N TRP A 133 -22.02 -8.70 -0.17
CA TRP A 133 -23.13 -7.77 -0.34
C TRP A 133 -23.73 -7.90 -1.74
N GLU A 134 -22.93 -7.91 -2.80
CA GLU A 134 -23.39 -8.05 -4.19
C GLU A 134 -24.09 -9.40 -4.45
N GLU A 135 -23.62 -10.49 -3.83
CA GLU A 135 -24.24 -11.81 -3.94
C GLU A 135 -25.62 -11.89 -3.27
N LEU A 136 -25.88 -11.09 -2.23
CA LEU A 136 -27.11 -11.12 -1.44
C LEU A 136 -28.37 -10.71 -2.26
N PRO A 137 -28.43 -9.54 -2.92
CA PRO A 137 -29.53 -9.14 -3.77
C PRO A 137 -29.51 -9.87 -5.12
N ALA A 138 -28.36 -10.33 -5.62
CA ALA A 138 -28.32 -11.16 -6.83
C ALA A 138 -29.05 -12.50 -6.64
N ARG A 139 -29.10 -13.03 -5.42
CA ARG A 139 -29.94 -14.20 -5.07
C ARG A 139 -31.43 -13.88 -4.91
N HIS A 140 -31.79 -12.59 -4.83
CA HIS A 140 -33.17 -12.11 -4.71
C HIS A 140 -33.82 -11.84 -6.08
N SER A 141 -33.05 -11.49 -7.11
CA SER A 141 -33.56 -11.24 -8.47
C SER A 141 -33.32 -12.44 -9.40
N PRO A 142 -34.34 -13.27 -9.70
CA PRO A 142 -34.31 -14.17 -10.85
C PRO A 142 -34.47 -13.43 -12.19
#